data_AF-A0A953MFC3-F1
#
_entry.id   AF-A0A953MFC3-F1
#
_cell.length_a   1.000
_cell.length_b   1.000
_cell.length_c   1.000
_cell.angle_alpha   90.00
_cell.angle_beta   90.00
_cell.angle_gamma   90.00
#
_symmetry.space_group_name_H-M   'P 1'
#
loop_
_entity.id
_entity.type
_entity.pdbx_description
1 polymer ?
#
loop_
_entity_poly.entity_id
_entity_poly.type
_entity_poly.pdbx_seq_one_letter_code
_entity_poly.pdbx_strand_id
1 'polypeptide(L)'
;MESDNIKQLYEDSRQLLINTEPLTERLTGIRNPQLKETLKDYVHTVQSDLLILTDLLFELITCEDETEIEFLINTNRDINELVN
;
A
#
# COMPACT_ATOMS: atom_id res chain seq x y z
N MET A 1 11.43 0.33 20.64
CA MET A 1 10.02 -0.10 20.68
C MET A 1 9.23 0.45 19.49
N GLU A 2 9.55 1.64 18.95
CA GLU A 2 8.90 2.17 17.73
C GLU A 2 9.42 1.56 16.41
N SER A 3 10.73 1.31 16.26
CA SER A 3 11.29 0.73 15.03
C SER A 3 10.80 -0.70 14.73
N ASP A 4 10.61 -1.53 15.75
CA ASP A 4 10.12 -2.91 15.57
C ASP A 4 8.66 -2.93 15.10
N ASN A 5 7.84 -1.94 15.52
CA ASN A 5 6.45 -1.82 15.09
C ASN A 5 6.37 -1.45 13.60
N ILE A 6 7.25 -0.55 13.11
CA ILE A 6 7.28 -0.16 11.70
C ILE A 6 7.73 -1.33 10.82
N LYS A 7 8.74 -2.10 11.26
CA LYS A 7 9.18 -3.31 10.55
C LYS A 7 8.09 -4.37 10.48
N GLN A 8 7.34 -4.58 11.57
CA GLN A 8 6.22 -5.50 11.57
C GLN A 8 5.12 -5.02 10.62
N LEU A 9 4.77 -3.73 10.65
CA LEU A 9 3.77 -3.15 9.77
C LEU A 9 4.17 -3.25 8.28
N TYR A 10 5.46 -3.08 7.97
CA TYR A 10 6.00 -3.32 6.63
C TYR A 10 5.78 -4.77 6.19
N GLU A 11 6.16 -5.76 6.99
CA GLU A 11 5.98 -7.18 6.63
C GLU A 11 4.50 -7.56 6.52
N ASP A 12 3.64 -7.04 7.41
CA ASP A 12 2.20 -7.28 7.35
C ASP A 12 1.60 -6.69 6.06
N SER A 13 1.98 -5.45 5.71
CA SER A 13 1.51 -4.77 4.49
C SER A 13 2.00 -5.45 3.23
N ARG A 14 3.28 -5.85 3.21
CA ARG A 14 3.87 -6.63 2.11
C ARG A 14 3.18 -7.97 1.93
N GLN A 15 2.89 -8.69 3.01
CA GLN A 15 2.18 -9.96 2.94
C GLN A 15 0.74 -9.79 2.47
N LEU A 16 0.06 -8.72 2.90
CA LEU A 16 -1.27 -8.36 2.40
C LEU A 16 -1.24 -8.09 0.89
N LEU A 17 -0.28 -7.31 0.40
CA LEU A 17 -0.11 -7.02 -1.03
C LEU A 17 0.03 -8.32 -1.84
N ILE A 18 0.94 -9.21 -1.44
CA ILE A 18 1.13 -10.53 -2.06
C ILE A 18 -0.17 -11.33 -2.07
N ASN A 19 -0.92 -11.32 -0.96
CA ASN A 19 -2.18 -12.04 -0.85
C ASN A 19 -3.30 -11.48 -1.74
N THR A 20 -3.17 -10.23 -2.22
CA THR A 20 -4.13 -9.65 -3.16
C THR A 20 -3.90 -10.08 -4.61
N GLU A 21 -2.68 -10.46 -5.01
CA GLU A 21 -2.35 -10.82 -6.41
C GLU A 21 -3.28 -11.91 -6.99
N PRO A 22 -3.62 -13.00 -6.26
CA PRO A 22 -4.50 -14.04 -6.78
C PRO A 22 -5.96 -13.57 -6.95
N LEU A 23 -6.36 -12.44 -6.34
CA LEU A 23 -7.75 -11.96 -6.42
C LEU A 23 -8.07 -11.54 -7.86
N THR A 24 -7.17 -10.84 -8.54
CA THR A 24 -7.36 -10.40 -9.94
C THR A 24 -7.64 -11.58 -10.87
N GLU A 25 -6.92 -12.70 -10.68
CA GLU A 25 -7.16 -13.92 -11.45
C GLU A 25 -8.51 -14.56 -11.11
N ARG A 26 -8.89 -14.64 -9.83
CA ARG A 26 -10.19 -15.18 -9.41
C ARG A 26 -11.38 -14.41 -9.99
N LEU A 27 -11.23 -13.10 -10.19
CA LEU A 27 -12.27 -12.27 -10.80
C LEU A 27 -12.55 -12.62 -12.27
N THR A 28 -11.61 -13.29 -12.97
CA THR A 28 -11.84 -13.73 -14.36
C THR A 28 -12.99 -14.71 -14.50
N GLY A 29 -13.31 -15.46 -13.45
CA GLY A 29 -14.44 -16.40 -13.42
C GLY A 29 -15.82 -15.76 -13.30
N ILE A 30 -15.90 -14.44 -13.09
CA ILE A 30 -17.18 -13.73 -12.93
C ILE A 30 -17.86 -13.54 -14.29
N ARG A 31 -19.06 -14.12 -14.42
CA ARG A 31 -19.86 -14.06 -15.66
C ARG A 31 -20.47 -12.70 -15.94
N ASN A 32 -20.83 -11.94 -14.90
CA ASN A 32 -21.38 -10.59 -15.05
C ASN A 32 -20.25 -9.61 -15.40
N PRO A 33 -20.23 -9.01 -16.61
CA PRO A 33 -19.11 -8.19 -17.05
C PRO A 33 -18.95 -6.90 -16.22
N GLN A 34 -20.06 -6.27 -15.84
CA GLN A 34 -20.01 -5.01 -15.09
C GLN A 34 -19.49 -5.23 -13.67
N LEU A 35 -20.01 -6.25 -12.97
CA LEU A 35 -19.53 -6.61 -11.64
C LEU A 35 -18.05 -7.00 -11.66
N LYS A 36 -17.61 -7.72 -12.69
CA LYS A 36 -16.21 -8.12 -12.86
C LYS A 36 -15.29 -6.91 -12.95
N GLU A 37 -15.63 -5.92 -13.79
CA GLU A 37 -14.79 -4.72 -13.94
C GLU A 37 -14.81 -3.88 -12.67
N THR A 38 -15.96 -3.66 -12.02
CA THR A 38 -16.02 -2.95 -10.74
C THR A 38 -15.15 -3.60 -9.66
N LEU A 39 -15.16 -4.93 -9.55
CA LEU A 39 -14.32 -5.63 -8.57
C LEU A 39 -12.84 -5.58 -8.92
N LYS A 40 -12.49 -5.57 -10.21
CA LYS A 40 -11.10 -5.38 -10.64
C LYS A 40 -10.60 -4.00 -10.26
N ASP A 41 -11.41 -2.96 -10.51
CA ASP A 41 -11.08 -1.59 -10.13
C ASP A 41 -10.82 -1.50 -8.62
N TYR A 42 -11.68 -2.12 -7.79
CA TYR A 42 -11.48 -2.14 -6.34
C TYR A 42 -10.20 -2.87 -5.93
N VAL A 43 -9.90 -4.03 -6.52
CA VAL A 43 -8.66 -4.77 -6.22
C VAL A 43 -7.44 -3.96 -6.65
N HIS A 44 -7.49 -3.31 -7.81
CA HIS A 44 -6.40 -2.46 -8.29
C HIS A 44 -6.17 -1.25 -7.38
N THR A 45 -7.22 -0.57 -6.94
CA THR A 45 -7.09 0.52 -5.95
C THR A 45 -6.42 0.04 -4.67
N VAL A 46 -6.90 -1.07 -4.10
CA VAL A 46 -6.31 -1.64 -2.87
C VAL A 46 -4.85 -2.04 -3.08
N GLN A 47 -4.51 -2.64 -4.22
CA GLN A 47 -3.13 -2.99 -4.59
C GLN A 47 -2.23 -1.76 -4.70
N SER A 48 -2.71 -0.70 -5.35
CA SER A 48 -1.98 0.56 -5.47
C SER A 48 -1.75 1.20 -4.09
N ASP A 49 -2.77 1.25 -3.24
CA ASP A 49 -2.66 1.81 -1.90
C ASP A 49 -1.68 1.02 -1.02
N LEU A 50 -1.75 -0.32 -1.07
CA LEU A 50 -0.83 -1.19 -0.35
C LEU A 50 0.61 -1.07 -0.85
N LEU A 51 0.82 -0.89 -2.16
CA LEU A 51 2.14 -0.68 -2.74
C LEU A 51 2.75 0.63 -2.22
N ILE A 52 2.00 1.75 -2.31
CA ILE A 52 2.44 3.05 -1.81
C ILE A 52 2.78 2.99 -0.32
N LEU A 53 1.93 2.35 0.48
CA LEU A 53 2.17 2.16 1.91
C LEU A 53 3.43 1.34 2.16
N THR A 54 3.61 0.23 1.44
CA THR A 54 4.76 -0.67 1.62
C THR A 54 6.07 0.05 1.25
N ASP A 55 6.07 0.83 0.16
CA ASP A 55 7.23 1.62 -0.26
C ASP A 55 7.56 2.69 0.78
N LEU A 56 6.56 3.41 1.29
CA LEU A 56 6.76 4.39 2.36
C LEU A 56 7.38 3.77 3.62
N LEU A 57 6.84 2.61 4.05
CA LEU A 57 7.34 1.91 5.22
C LEU A 57 8.76 1.39 5.01
N PHE A 58 9.09 0.95 3.81
CA PHE A 58 10.45 0.56 3.46
C PHE A 58 11.41 1.75 3.61
N GLU A 59 11.07 2.90 3.01
CA GLU A 59 11.88 4.12 3.11
C GLU A 59 12.06 4.56 4.58
N LEU A 60 10.99 4.51 5.40
CA LEU A 60 11.07 4.79 6.84
C LEU A 60 12.02 3.87 7.60
N ILE A 61 12.11 2.59 7.21
CA ILE A 61 13.01 1.62 7.85
C ILE A 61 14.47 1.88 7.44
N THR A 62 14.70 2.49 6.28
CA THR A 62 16.02 2.77 5.72
C THR A 62 16.56 4.16 6.05
N CYS A 63 15.73 5.08 6.55
CA CYS A 63 16.17 6.41 6.97
C CYS A 63 17.32 6.34 7.98
N GLU A 64 18.34 7.19 7.78
CA GLU A 64 19.54 7.21 8.62
C GLU A 64 19.32 8.01 9.92
N ASP A 65 18.43 9.00 9.89
CA ASP A 65 18.12 9.86 11.04
C ASP A 65 16.66 10.35 11.10
N GLU A 66 16.31 11.02 12.21
CA GLU A 66 14.97 11.56 12.47
C GLU A 66 14.57 12.69 11.49
N THR A 67 15.53 13.41 10.91
CA THR A 67 15.27 14.49 9.95
C THR A 67 14.72 13.93 8.65
N GLU A 68 15.29 12.82 8.17
CA GLU A 68 14.78 12.12 6.98
C GLU A 68 13.37 11.58 7.20
N ILE A 69 13.10 11.03 8.39
CA ILE A 69 11.77 10.54 8.78
C ILE A 69 10.75 11.68 8.76
N GLU A 70 11.06 12.83 9.38
CA GLU A 70 10.18 14.00 9.38
C GLU A 70 9.95 14.54 7.96
N PHE A 71 10.99 14.58 7.14
CA PHE A 71 10.88 15.02 5.74
C PHE A 71 9.94 14.10 4.94
N LEU A 72 10.07 12.78 5.11
CA LEU A 72 9.25 11.78 4.43
C LEU A 72 7.77 11.88 4.85
N ILE A 73 7.50 11.99 6.16
CA ILE A 73 6.15 12.13 6.70
C ILE A 73 5.49 13.42 6.22
N ASN A 74 6.22 14.55 6.25
CA ASN A 74 5.69 15.83 5.78
C ASN A 74 5.40 15.78 4.27
N THR A 75 6.30 15.21 3.47
CA THR A 75 6.08 15.05 2.02
C THR A 75 4.85 14.20 1.73
N ASN A 76 4.67 13.10 2.48
CA ASN A 76 3.48 12.25 2.33
C ASN A 76 2.19 12.99 2.72
N ARG A 77 2.21 13.78 3.80
CA ARG A 77 1.08 14.64 4.18
C ARG A 77 0.73 15.60 3.06
N ASP A 78 1.71 16.32 2.51
CA ASP A 78 1.49 17.32 1.47
C ASP A 78 0.93 16.68 0.18
N ILE A 79 1.37 15.46 -0.17
CA ILE A 79 0.77 14.68 -1.29
C ILE A 79 -0.70 14.35 -1.00
N ASN A 80 -1.03 13.89 0.21
CA ASN A 80 -2.41 13.56 0.57
C ASN A 80 -3.33 14.79 0.53
N GLU A 81 -2.82 15.97 0.90
CA GLU A 81 -3.57 17.23 0.82
C GLU A 81 -3.80 17.72 -0.62
N LEU A 82 -2.96 17.30 -1.58
CA LEU A 82 -3.15 17.63 -3.00
C LEU A 82 -4.16 16.72 -3.70
N VAL A 83 -4.33 15.49 -3.19
CA VAL A 83 -5.15 14.45 -3.81
C VAL A 83 -6.57 14.39 -3.22
N ASN A 84 -6.78 14.88 -2.00
CA ASN A 84 -8.09 14.95 -1.31
C ASN A 84 -8.69 16.36 -1.31
#